data_AF-A0A1Q9RCC8-F1
#
_entry.id   AF-A0A1Q9RCC8-F1
#
_cell.length_a   1.000
_cell.length_b   1.000
_cell.length_c   1.000
_cell.angle_alpha   90.00
_cell.angle_beta   90.00
_cell.angle_gamma   90.00
#
_symmetry.space_group_name_H-M   'P 1'
#
loop_
_entity.id
_entity.type
_entity.pdbx_description
1 polymer ?
#
loop_
_entity_poly.entity_id
_entity_poly.type
_entity_poly.pdbx_seq_one_letter_code
_entity_poly.pdbx_strand_id
1 'polypeptide(L)'
;MPVSSEASGEWVSVYAVPKMDCPSEERMIRLALNGFDEIRTLSFDLSNRRLEVVHDGEAEPITAKLATLGLGASLQETVIADPETIKAAESSAVSATQESGTLRVLLGINAIMFVVEMTAGLIAQSTGLIADSLDMFADAAVYGLALYAVGRSAKMQVRAAHLAGVLQLILAIGVLVEVVRRFVFGSEPESLMMMAIAFVALIANTGCLLLISKHREGGAHMKASWIFSANDVVINMGVIAAGALVAWTGSSYPDLIIGTIVGLIVLNGARRILALKG
;
A
#
# COMPACT_ATOMS: atom_id res chain seq x y z
N MET A 1 -33.93 -26.78 -27.95
CA MET A 1 -32.92 -26.69 -26.88
C MET A 1 -32.07 -25.46 -27.16
N PRO A 2 -32.07 -24.42 -26.32
CA PRO A 2 -31.16 -23.31 -26.52
C PRO A 2 -29.84 -23.59 -25.79
N VAL A 3 -28.74 -23.52 -26.51
CA VAL A 3 -27.44 -23.21 -25.92
C VAL A 3 -27.26 -21.72 -26.19
N SER A 4 -27.56 -20.90 -25.18
CA SER A 4 -27.36 -19.45 -25.20
C SER A 4 -25.86 -19.16 -25.20
N SER A 5 -25.35 -18.84 -26.39
CA SER A 5 -24.05 -18.25 -26.65
C SER A 5 -24.13 -16.74 -26.41
N GLU A 6 -23.64 -16.24 -25.28
CA GLU A 6 -23.49 -14.80 -25.06
C GLU A 6 -22.18 -14.48 -24.31
N ALA A 7 -21.12 -14.32 -25.09
CA ALA A 7 -19.95 -13.51 -24.75
C ALA A 7 -19.25 -13.11 -26.06
N SER A 8 -19.77 -12.12 -26.78
CA SER A 8 -19.11 -11.51 -27.93
C SER A 8 -18.87 -10.03 -27.64
N GLY A 9 -17.76 -9.75 -26.93
CA GLY A 9 -17.00 -8.53 -27.16
C GLY A 9 -16.40 -8.65 -28.54
N GLU A 10 -16.82 -7.85 -29.52
CA GLU A 10 -16.33 -8.01 -30.90
C GLU A 10 -15.03 -7.23 -31.13
N TRP A 11 -14.77 -6.15 -30.38
CA TRP A 11 -13.68 -5.22 -30.66
C TRP A 11 -12.93 -4.76 -29.41
N VAL A 12 -11.60 -4.66 -29.51
CA VAL A 12 -10.73 -3.97 -28.55
C VAL A 12 -10.18 -2.72 -29.23
N SER A 13 -10.51 -1.56 -28.69
CA SER A 13 -9.95 -0.28 -29.12
C SER A 13 -8.87 0.19 -28.14
N VAL A 14 -7.67 0.44 -28.66
CA VAL A 14 -6.52 0.92 -27.91
C VAL A 14 -6.35 2.41 -28.14
N TYR A 15 -6.36 3.18 -27.05
CA TYR A 15 -6.18 4.61 -27.04
C TYR A 15 -4.88 4.99 -26.35
N ALA A 16 -4.12 5.89 -26.95
CA ALA A 16 -3.10 6.65 -26.23
C ALA A 16 -3.78 7.86 -25.60
N VAL A 17 -3.60 8.09 -24.30
CA VAL A 17 -4.18 9.21 -23.57
C VAL A 17 -3.06 10.00 -22.88
N PRO A 18 -2.38 10.92 -23.59
CA PRO A 18 -1.14 11.53 -23.13
C PRO A 18 -1.23 12.28 -21.80
N LYS A 19 -2.42 12.73 -21.39
CA LYS A 19 -2.64 13.40 -20.09
C LYS A 19 -3.25 12.49 -19.02
N MET A 20 -3.36 11.18 -19.26
CA MET A 20 -3.83 10.19 -18.28
C MET A 20 -2.67 9.68 -17.41
N ASP A 21 -1.97 10.60 -16.75
CA ASP A 21 -0.81 10.29 -15.91
C ASP A 21 -1.18 9.99 -14.44
N CYS A 22 -2.48 9.81 -14.19
CA CYS A 22 -3.11 10.18 -12.93
C CYS A 22 -4.53 9.53 -12.89
N PRO A 23 -4.85 8.65 -11.91
CA PRO A 23 -6.18 8.03 -11.78
C PRO A 23 -7.39 8.94 -11.55
N SER A 24 -7.18 10.24 -11.33
CA SER A 24 -8.29 11.20 -11.38
C SER A 24 -8.86 11.29 -12.80
N GLU A 25 -7.98 11.26 -13.80
CA GLU A 25 -8.26 11.27 -15.24
C GLU A 25 -8.77 9.90 -15.68
N GLU A 26 -8.20 8.81 -15.16
CA GLU A 26 -8.77 7.46 -15.33
C GLU A 26 -10.23 7.41 -14.85
N ARG A 27 -10.50 7.91 -13.64
CA ARG A 27 -11.86 7.96 -13.08
C ARG A 27 -12.77 8.87 -13.88
N MET A 28 -12.25 9.99 -14.40
CA MET A 28 -12.98 10.89 -15.28
C MET A 28 -13.37 10.19 -16.58
N ILE A 29 -12.45 9.43 -17.18
CA ILE A 29 -12.71 8.60 -18.35
C ILE A 29 -13.75 7.54 -18.03
N ARG A 30 -13.58 6.79 -16.94
CA ARG A 30 -14.52 5.76 -16.50
C ARG A 30 -15.92 6.32 -16.28
N LEU A 31 -16.04 7.49 -15.63
CA LEU A 31 -17.33 8.19 -15.45
C LEU A 31 -17.93 8.67 -16.77
N ALA A 32 -17.11 9.20 -17.67
CA ALA A 32 -17.56 9.69 -18.97
C ALA A 32 -18.04 8.57 -19.90
N LEU A 33 -17.44 7.38 -19.77
CA LEU A 33 -17.75 6.19 -20.56
C LEU A 33 -18.79 5.28 -19.91
N ASN A 34 -19.18 5.51 -18.64
CA ASN A 34 -20.17 4.70 -17.92
C ASN A 34 -21.59 4.73 -18.54
N GLY A 35 -21.85 5.65 -19.47
CA GLY A 35 -23.14 5.77 -20.17
C GLY A 35 -23.23 5.00 -21.49
N PHE A 36 -22.23 4.19 -21.83
CA PHE A 36 -22.23 3.36 -23.03
C PHE A 36 -22.54 1.91 -22.66
N ASP A 37 -23.73 1.44 -23.03
CA ASP A 37 -24.15 0.05 -22.80
C ASP A 37 -23.34 -0.96 -23.64
N GLU A 38 -22.68 -0.47 -24.70
CA GLU A 38 -21.84 -1.23 -25.62
C GLU A 38 -20.43 -1.51 -25.05
N ILE A 39 -20.03 -0.85 -23.96
CA ILE A 39 -18.72 -1.04 -23.33
C ILE A 39 -18.80 -2.14 -22.27
N ARG A 40 -18.02 -3.20 -22.45
CA ARG A 40 -17.94 -4.30 -21.49
C ARG A 40 -16.91 -4.02 -20.40
N THR A 41 -15.70 -3.66 -20.81
CA THR A 41 -14.55 -3.55 -19.91
C THR A 41 -13.66 -2.38 -20.30
N LEU A 42 -13.12 -1.70 -19.29
CA LEU A 42 -12.10 -0.66 -19.43
C LEU A 42 -10.85 -1.09 -18.66
N SER A 43 -9.74 -1.24 -19.39
CA SER A 43 -8.42 -1.49 -18.82
C SER A 43 -7.54 -0.27 -19.00
N PHE A 44 -6.85 0.13 -17.94
CA PHE A 44 -6.05 1.35 -17.90
C PHE A 44 -4.61 1.01 -17.51
N ASP A 45 -3.68 1.43 -18.35
CA ASP A 45 -2.25 1.42 -18.06
C ASP A 45 -1.75 2.86 -17.96
N LEU A 46 -1.64 3.34 -16.74
CA LEU A 46 -1.19 4.69 -16.42
C LEU A 46 0.30 4.90 -16.73
N SER A 47 1.09 3.84 -16.63
CA SER A 47 2.54 3.91 -16.88
C SER A 47 2.81 4.17 -18.35
N ASN A 48 2.07 3.47 -19.22
CA ASN A 48 2.15 3.63 -20.67
C ASN A 48 1.13 4.63 -21.25
N ARG A 49 0.31 5.26 -20.40
CA ARG A 49 -0.75 6.21 -20.78
C ARG A 49 -1.69 5.61 -21.84
N ARG A 50 -2.05 4.35 -21.65
CA ARG A 50 -2.82 3.54 -22.59
C ARG A 50 -4.15 3.14 -21.96
N LEU A 51 -5.22 3.25 -22.74
CA LEU A 51 -6.56 2.82 -22.38
C LEU A 51 -6.99 1.76 -23.39
N GLU A 52 -7.42 0.61 -22.91
CA GLU A 52 -8.04 -0.42 -23.72
C GLU A 52 -9.52 -0.51 -23.39
N VAL A 53 -10.35 -0.42 -24.42
CA VAL A 53 -11.80 -0.47 -24.31
C VAL A 53 -12.29 -1.69 -25.06
N VAL A 54 -12.91 -2.63 -24.34
CA VAL A 54 -13.60 -3.77 -24.93
C VAL A 54 -15.05 -3.37 -25.15
N HIS A 55 -15.52 -3.43 -26.40
CA HIS A 55 -16.85 -2.99 -26.77
C HIS A 55 -17.48 -3.82 -27.90
N ASP A 56 -18.81 -3.72 -27.99
CA ASP A 56 -19.64 -4.44 -28.96
C ASP A 56 -20.09 -3.55 -30.14
N GLY A 57 -19.88 -2.23 -30.03
CA GLY A 57 -20.31 -1.22 -31.00
C GLY A 57 -19.19 -0.55 -31.78
N GLU A 58 -19.49 0.58 -32.42
CA GLU A 58 -18.49 1.39 -33.14
C GLU A 58 -17.54 2.13 -32.17
N ALA A 59 -16.28 2.31 -32.55
CA ALA A 59 -15.30 3.02 -31.73
C ALA A 59 -15.45 4.56 -31.78
N GLU A 60 -16.18 5.08 -32.77
CA GLU A 60 -16.30 6.53 -33.03
C GLU A 60 -17.03 7.29 -31.90
N PRO A 61 -18.17 6.81 -31.35
CA PRO A 61 -18.81 7.43 -30.19
C PRO A 61 -17.93 7.49 -28.94
N ILE A 62 -17.16 6.42 -28.70
CA ILE A 62 -16.20 6.33 -27.58
C ILE A 62 -15.08 7.35 -27.78
N THR A 63 -14.52 7.40 -28.99
CA THR A 63 -13.47 8.36 -29.38
C THR A 63 -13.95 9.80 -29.22
N ALA A 64 -15.15 10.12 -29.70
CA ALA A 64 -15.75 11.44 -29.57
C ALA A 64 -15.93 11.83 -28.11
N LYS A 65 -16.40 10.90 -27.25
CA LYS A 65 -16.55 11.16 -25.82
C LYS A 65 -15.21 11.42 -25.14
N LEU A 66 -14.18 10.61 -25.42
CA LEU A 66 -12.83 10.79 -24.90
C LEU A 66 -12.22 12.13 -25.32
N ALA A 67 -12.49 12.59 -26.54
CA ALA A 67 -12.04 13.88 -27.03
C ALA A 67 -12.60 15.05 -26.20
N THR A 68 -13.85 14.95 -25.71
CA THR A 68 -14.47 15.99 -24.87
C THR A 68 -13.76 16.19 -23.52
N LEU A 69 -12.99 15.21 -23.05
CA LEU A 69 -12.27 15.29 -21.79
C LEU A 69 -11.01 16.15 -21.85
N GLY A 70 -10.56 16.54 -23.06
CA GLY A 70 -9.36 17.38 -23.24
C GLY A 70 -8.04 16.70 -22.83
N LEU A 71 -8.07 15.37 -22.65
CA LEU A 71 -6.92 14.55 -22.23
C LEU A 71 -5.98 14.16 -23.39
N GLY A 72 -6.33 14.55 -24.62
CA GLY A 72 -5.55 14.26 -25.83
C GLY A 72 -5.67 12.81 -26.31
N ALA A 73 -6.75 12.12 -25.94
CA ALA A 73 -6.99 10.74 -26.34
C ALA A 73 -6.97 10.59 -27.87
N SER A 74 -6.17 9.65 -28.37
CA SER A 74 -6.08 9.30 -29.78
C SER A 74 -6.22 7.80 -29.96
N LEU A 75 -7.14 7.37 -30.81
CA LEU A 75 -7.27 5.96 -31.19
C LEU A 75 -6.00 5.54 -31.94
N GLN A 76 -5.35 4.49 -31.46
CA GLN A 76 -4.16 3.90 -32.09
C GLN A 76 -4.57 2.75 -33.00
N GLU A 77 -5.38 1.84 -32.48
CA GLU A 77 -5.80 0.63 -33.18
C GLU A 77 -7.14 0.13 -32.65
N THR A 78 -7.94 -0.47 -33.53
CA THR A 78 -9.12 -1.25 -33.18
C THR A 78 -8.97 -2.63 -33.80
N VAL A 79 -8.91 -3.65 -32.97
CA VAL A 79 -8.72 -5.05 -33.39
C VAL A 79 -9.93 -5.87 -32.97
N ILE A 80 -10.25 -6.91 -33.74
CA ILE A 80 -11.26 -7.89 -33.34
C ILE A 80 -10.81 -8.52 -32.02
N ALA A 81 -11.68 -8.49 -31.03
CA ALA A 81 -11.35 -9.00 -29.71
C ALA A 81 -11.25 -10.52 -29.76
N ASP A 82 -10.04 -11.06 -29.62
CA ASP A 82 -9.90 -12.49 -29.37
C ASP A 82 -10.37 -12.81 -27.93
N PRO A 83 -10.91 -14.01 -27.67
CA PRO A 83 -11.39 -14.38 -26.34
C PRO A 83 -10.30 -14.37 -25.25
N GLU A 84 -9.02 -14.40 -25.64
CA GLU A 84 -7.88 -14.39 -24.72
C GLU A 84 -7.57 -12.96 -24.23
N THR A 85 -7.66 -11.97 -25.11
CA THR A 85 -7.41 -10.55 -24.84
C THR A 85 -8.51 -9.95 -23.97
N ILE A 86 -9.78 -10.35 -24.19
CA ILE A 86 -10.90 -9.98 -23.32
C ILE A 86 -10.68 -10.53 -21.91
N LYS A 87 -10.37 -11.82 -21.79
CA LYS A 87 -10.09 -12.47 -20.50
C LYS A 87 -8.87 -11.87 -19.80
N ALA A 88 -7.83 -11.52 -20.55
CA ALA A 88 -6.64 -10.87 -20.00
C ALA A 88 -6.97 -9.49 -19.44
N ALA A 89 -7.67 -8.64 -20.20
CA ALA A 89 -8.07 -7.31 -19.77
C ALA A 89 -9.02 -7.33 -18.56
N GLU A 90 -10.00 -8.25 -18.55
CA GLU A 90 -10.91 -8.45 -17.42
C GLU A 90 -10.18 -8.96 -16.18
N SER A 91 -9.30 -9.95 -16.33
CA SER A 91 -8.48 -10.50 -15.24
C SER A 91 -7.56 -9.45 -14.62
N SER A 92 -6.91 -8.62 -15.45
CA SER A 92 -6.05 -7.52 -14.99
C SER A 92 -6.83 -6.45 -14.23
N ALA A 93 -8.02 -6.06 -14.71
CA ALA A 93 -8.87 -5.08 -14.02
C ALA A 93 -9.39 -5.60 -12.67
N VAL A 94 -9.78 -6.88 -12.60
CA VAL A 94 -10.20 -7.54 -11.36
C VAL A 94 -9.03 -7.61 -10.38
N SER A 95 -7.84 -8.02 -10.84
CA SER A 95 -6.63 -8.10 -10.02
C SER A 95 -6.24 -6.74 -9.43
N ALA A 96 -6.22 -5.67 -10.23
CA ALA A 96 -5.91 -4.32 -9.75
C ALA A 96 -6.89 -3.83 -8.67
N THR A 97 -8.18 -4.16 -8.82
CA THR A 97 -9.21 -3.83 -7.81
C THR A 97 -9.00 -4.61 -6.52
N GLN A 98 -8.65 -5.90 -6.61
CA GLN A 98 -8.34 -6.75 -5.46
C GLN A 98 -7.05 -6.31 -4.73
N GLU A 99 -6.01 -5.93 -5.46
CA GLU A 99 -4.77 -5.37 -4.90
C GLU A 99 -5.05 -4.06 -4.14
N SER A 100 -5.80 -3.13 -4.73
CA SER A 100 -6.19 -1.88 -4.05
C SER A 100 -7.03 -2.14 -2.79
N GLY A 101 -7.95 -3.10 -2.84
CA GLY A 101 -8.72 -3.54 -1.67
C GLY A 101 -7.82 -4.09 -0.56
N THR A 102 -6.85 -4.91 -0.92
CA THR A 102 -5.88 -5.48 0.03
C THR A 102 -5.02 -4.40 0.66
N LEU A 103 -4.50 -3.44 -0.12
CA LEU A 103 -3.73 -2.30 0.40
C LEU A 103 -4.53 -1.43 1.38
N ARG A 104 -5.83 -1.25 1.17
CA ARG A 104 -6.69 -0.53 2.12
C ARG A 104 -6.85 -1.27 3.45
N VAL A 105 -6.95 -2.60 3.40
CA VAL A 105 -7.01 -3.43 4.62
C VAL A 105 -5.67 -3.35 5.37
N LEU A 106 -4.54 -3.49 4.66
CA LEU A 106 -3.20 -3.36 5.25
C LEU A 106 -2.98 -1.98 5.89
N LEU A 107 -3.37 -0.91 5.19
CA LEU A 107 -3.35 0.46 5.71
C LEU A 107 -4.16 0.57 7.01
N GLY A 108 -5.39 0.05 7.02
CA GLY A 108 -6.28 0.13 8.18
C GLY A 108 -5.72 -0.63 9.38
N ILE A 109 -5.21 -1.84 9.17
CA ILE A 109 -4.60 -2.65 10.24
C ILE A 109 -3.39 -1.93 10.83
N ASN A 110 -2.44 -1.50 10.00
CA ASN A 110 -1.22 -0.81 10.45
C ASN A 110 -1.53 0.52 11.15
N ALA A 111 -2.47 1.31 10.63
CA ALA A 111 -2.85 2.58 11.27
C ALA A 111 -3.51 2.38 12.65
N ILE A 112 -4.35 1.34 12.80
CA ILE A 112 -4.95 0.99 14.09
C ILE A 112 -3.89 0.48 15.06
N MET A 113 -3.03 -0.44 14.61
CA MET A 113 -1.95 -1.01 15.41
C MET A 113 -0.98 0.08 15.88
N PHE A 114 -0.59 1.02 15.01
CA PHE A 114 0.20 2.19 15.40
C PHE A 114 -0.38 2.90 16.62
N VAL A 115 -1.68 3.23 16.62
CA VAL A 115 -2.30 3.94 17.75
C VAL A 115 -2.33 3.08 19.01
N VAL A 116 -2.67 1.80 18.88
CA VAL A 116 -2.73 0.84 19.99
C VAL A 116 -1.34 0.66 20.61
N GLU A 117 -0.33 0.37 19.81
CA GLU A 117 1.04 0.10 20.27
C GLU A 117 1.74 1.35 20.76
N MET A 118 1.52 2.51 20.14
CA MET A 118 2.05 3.78 20.65
C MET A 118 1.47 4.07 22.04
N THR A 119 0.16 3.95 22.19
CA THR A 119 -0.50 4.20 23.48
C THR A 119 -0.05 3.19 24.53
N ALA A 120 -0.01 1.90 24.19
CA ALA A 120 0.44 0.85 25.07
C ALA A 120 1.92 0.98 25.43
N GLY A 121 2.80 1.32 24.48
CA GLY A 121 4.23 1.50 24.72
C GLY A 121 4.55 2.68 25.63
N LEU A 122 3.76 3.76 25.54
CA LEU A 122 3.84 4.88 26.48
C LEU A 122 3.39 4.48 27.90
N ILE A 123 2.26 3.79 28.03
CA ILE A 123 1.73 3.32 29.32
C ILE A 123 2.68 2.28 29.95
N ALA A 124 3.11 1.31 29.17
CA ALA A 124 3.99 0.22 29.59
C ALA A 124 5.44 0.67 29.75
N GLN A 125 5.80 1.93 29.44
CA GLN A 125 7.19 2.39 29.40
C GLN A 125 8.11 1.44 28.59
N SER A 126 7.60 0.87 27.50
CA SER A 126 8.35 0.00 26.57
C SER A 126 8.79 0.77 25.34
N THR A 127 10.08 0.77 25.09
CA THR A 127 10.71 1.42 23.95
C THR A 127 10.61 0.56 22.70
N GLY A 128 10.61 -0.77 22.87
CA GLY A 128 10.33 -1.73 21.81
C GLY A 128 8.95 -1.50 21.20
N LEU A 129 7.89 -1.41 22.01
CA LEU A 129 6.53 -1.14 21.52
C LEU A 129 6.40 0.23 20.84
N ILE A 130 7.02 1.27 21.40
CA ILE A 130 6.99 2.60 20.77
C ILE A 130 7.69 2.55 19.41
N ALA A 131 8.84 1.87 19.31
CA ALA A 131 9.56 1.73 18.05
C ALA A 131 8.76 0.91 17.02
N ASP A 132 8.17 -0.22 17.43
CA ASP A 132 7.31 -1.09 16.61
C ASP A 132 6.12 -0.31 16.05
N SER A 133 5.46 0.48 16.90
CA SER A 133 4.35 1.35 16.47
C SER A 133 4.75 2.34 15.37
N LEU A 134 5.97 2.88 15.40
CA LEU A 134 6.45 3.78 14.36
C LEU A 134 6.76 3.06 13.04
N ASP A 135 7.12 1.78 13.09
CA ASP A 135 7.25 0.95 11.90
C ASP A 135 5.87 0.72 11.28
N MET A 136 4.86 0.38 12.09
CA MET A 136 3.46 0.31 11.64
C MET A 136 2.99 1.63 11.00
N PHE A 137 3.39 2.77 11.57
CA PHE A 137 3.09 4.07 10.98
C PHE A 137 3.79 4.29 9.64
N ALA A 138 5.06 3.88 9.52
CA ALA A 138 5.81 3.96 8.27
C ALA A 138 5.13 3.12 7.17
N ASP A 139 4.75 1.90 7.51
CA ASP A 139 4.02 0.98 6.64
C ASP A 139 2.68 1.55 6.19
N ALA A 140 1.88 2.04 7.14
CA ALA A 140 0.64 2.74 6.84
C ALA A 140 0.87 3.95 5.92
N ALA A 141 1.91 4.74 6.15
CA ALA A 141 2.24 5.87 5.28
C ALA A 141 2.62 5.41 3.86
N VAL A 142 3.35 4.31 3.71
CA VAL A 142 3.71 3.73 2.41
C VAL A 142 2.47 3.18 1.69
N TYR A 143 1.58 2.44 2.37
CA TYR A 143 0.34 1.96 1.77
C TYR A 143 -0.61 3.12 1.40
N GLY A 144 -0.70 4.11 2.28
CA GLY A 144 -1.47 5.33 2.03
C GLY A 144 -0.93 6.11 0.84
N LEU A 145 0.40 6.23 0.72
CA LEU A 145 1.06 6.84 -0.43
C LEU A 145 0.82 6.02 -1.70
N ALA A 146 0.90 4.69 -1.65
CA ALA A 146 0.61 3.83 -2.80
C ALA A 146 -0.82 4.04 -3.29
N LEU A 147 -1.79 4.05 -2.37
CA LEU A 147 -3.20 4.34 -2.68
C LEU A 147 -3.45 5.78 -3.14
N TYR A 148 -2.72 6.75 -2.60
CA TYR A 148 -2.81 8.16 -3.00
C TYR A 148 -2.14 8.42 -4.36
N ALA A 149 -1.06 7.70 -4.66
CA ALA A 149 -0.34 7.78 -5.92
C ALA A 149 -1.18 7.25 -7.08
N VAL A 150 -2.13 6.34 -6.80
CA VAL A 150 -3.24 6.00 -7.69
C VAL A 150 -4.15 7.22 -7.82
N GLY A 151 -3.72 8.22 -8.57
CA GLY A 151 -4.53 9.38 -8.85
C GLY A 151 -3.82 10.63 -9.28
N ARG A 152 -2.49 10.63 -9.36
CA ARG A 152 -1.70 11.84 -9.18
C ARG A 152 -0.44 11.88 -10.05
N SER A 153 -0.12 13.07 -10.56
CA SER A 153 1.15 13.33 -11.25
C SER A 153 2.38 12.98 -10.40
N ALA A 154 3.46 12.57 -11.05
CA ALA A 154 4.73 12.18 -10.40
C ALA A 154 5.24 13.23 -9.40
N LYS A 155 5.08 14.53 -9.70
CA LYS A 155 5.47 15.63 -8.80
C LYS A 155 4.68 15.65 -7.49
N MET A 156 3.38 15.35 -7.54
CA MET A 156 2.53 15.27 -6.34
C MET A 156 2.86 14.02 -5.51
N GLN A 157 3.14 12.90 -6.17
CA GLN A 157 3.55 11.66 -5.50
C GLN A 157 4.85 11.87 -4.72
N VAL A 158 5.85 12.48 -5.33
CA VAL A 158 7.14 12.77 -4.69
C VAL A 158 7.00 13.75 -3.53
N ARG A 159 6.13 14.77 -3.65
CA ARG A 159 5.85 15.69 -2.53
C ARG A 159 5.17 14.99 -1.35
N ALA A 160 4.17 14.14 -1.62
CA ALA A 160 3.51 13.35 -0.59
C ALA A 160 4.48 12.38 0.10
N ALA A 161 5.33 11.72 -0.69
CA ALA A 161 6.40 10.86 -0.18
C ALA A 161 7.36 11.62 0.73
N HIS A 162 7.83 12.80 0.32
CA HIS A 162 8.72 13.62 1.14
C HIS A 162 8.05 14.07 2.45
N LEU A 163 6.77 14.48 2.41
CA LEU A 163 6.05 14.86 3.63
C LEU A 163 5.94 13.69 4.61
N ALA A 164 5.55 12.50 4.12
CA ALA A 164 5.52 11.29 4.92
C ALA A 164 6.91 10.93 5.47
N GLY A 165 7.95 11.01 4.64
CA GLY A 165 9.33 10.75 5.03
C GLY A 165 9.87 11.73 6.10
N VAL A 166 9.52 13.02 6.02
CA VAL A 166 9.89 14.02 7.05
C VAL A 166 9.20 13.70 8.37
N LEU A 167 7.90 13.40 8.34
CA LEU A 167 7.15 13.06 9.55
C LEU A 167 7.73 11.79 10.20
N GLN A 168 7.99 10.75 9.41
CA GLN A 168 8.62 9.51 9.88
C GLN A 168 10.03 9.75 10.44
N LEU A 169 10.82 10.63 9.81
CA LEU A 169 12.15 11.00 10.30
C LEU A 169 12.08 11.65 11.69
N ILE A 170 11.14 12.59 11.90
CA ILE A 170 10.93 13.25 13.19
C ILE A 170 10.57 12.22 14.27
N LEU A 171 9.63 11.33 13.97
CA LEU A 171 9.17 10.30 14.90
C LEU A 171 10.31 9.32 15.24
N ALA A 172 11.05 8.84 14.24
CA ALA A 172 12.16 7.90 14.44
C ALA A 172 13.29 8.52 15.31
N ILE A 173 13.63 9.78 15.08
CA ILE A 173 14.57 10.52 15.94
C ILE A 173 14.02 10.62 17.36
N GLY A 174 12.72 10.93 17.52
CA GLY A 174 12.06 10.99 18.82
C GLY A 174 12.19 9.69 19.62
N VAL A 175 12.01 8.53 18.97
CA VAL A 175 12.20 7.22 19.62
C VAL A 175 13.63 6.97 20.02
N LEU A 176 14.61 7.29 19.16
CA LEU A 176 16.02 7.12 19.53
C LEU A 176 16.43 8.07 20.68
N VAL A 177 15.85 9.27 20.74
CA VAL A 177 16.03 10.17 21.88
C VAL A 177 15.41 9.55 23.14
N GLU A 178 14.22 8.96 23.06
CA GLU A 178 13.58 8.28 24.19
C GLU A 178 14.37 7.06 24.66
N VAL A 179 14.96 6.26 23.75
CA VAL A 179 15.91 5.18 24.07
C VAL A 179 17.06 5.74 24.91
N VAL A 180 17.71 6.81 24.45
CA VAL A 180 18.84 7.42 25.17
C VAL A 180 18.39 7.97 26.53
N ARG A 181 17.23 8.61 26.58
CA ARG A 181 16.65 9.13 27.83
C ARG A 181 16.43 8.00 28.83
N ARG A 182 15.81 6.89 28.42
CA ARG A 182 15.52 5.73 29.29
C ARG A 182 16.77 4.94 29.65
N PHE A 183 17.77 4.92 28.79
CA PHE A 183 19.09 4.36 29.12
C PHE A 183 19.77 5.14 30.25
N VAL A 184 19.68 6.48 30.25
CA VAL A 184 20.33 7.34 31.25
C VAL A 184 19.52 7.46 32.54
N PHE A 185 18.21 7.68 32.44
CA PHE A 185 17.33 7.96 33.58
C PHE A 185 16.58 6.72 34.11
N GLY A 186 16.70 5.59 33.41
CA GLY A 186 15.95 4.37 33.69
C GLY A 186 14.55 4.36 33.08
N SER A 187 13.98 3.17 33.02
CA SER A 187 12.58 2.89 32.71
C SER A 187 12.21 1.54 33.30
N GLU A 188 10.92 1.34 33.58
CA GLU A 188 10.38 0.08 34.08
C GLU A 188 9.36 -0.47 33.07
N PRO A 189 9.82 -1.16 32.00
CA PRO A 189 8.91 -1.72 31.01
C PRO A 189 8.00 -2.76 31.65
N GLU A 190 6.68 -2.58 31.52
CA GLU A 190 5.70 -3.56 32.02
C GLU A 190 5.66 -4.76 31.05
N SER A 191 6.35 -5.83 31.43
CA SER A 191 6.57 -6.99 30.58
C SER A 191 5.30 -7.66 30.08
N LEU A 192 4.25 -7.77 30.90
CA LEU A 192 3.06 -8.50 30.50
C LEU A 192 2.29 -7.76 29.39
N MET A 193 2.08 -6.46 29.55
CA MET A 193 1.46 -5.58 28.55
C MET A 193 2.33 -5.51 27.30
N MET A 194 3.65 -5.40 27.44
CA MET A 194 4.60 -5.43 26.32
C MET A 194 4.42 -6.69 25.47
N MET A 195 4.45 -7.88 26.09
CA MET A 195 4.28 -9.15 25.39
C MET A 195 2.87 -9.32 24.83
N ALA A 196 1.83 -8.95 25.58
CA ALA A 196 0.44 -9.11 25.14
C ALA A 196 0.13 -8.28 23.91
N ILE A 197 0.59 -7.03 23.88
CA ILE A 197 0.38 -6.12 22.74
C ILE A 197 1.21 -6.58 21.53
N ALA A 198 2.48 -6.94 21.74
CA ALA A 198 3.31 -7.47 20.66
C ALA A 198 2.77 -8.79 20.09
N PHE A 199 2.10 -9.61 20.90
CA PHE A 199 1.42 -10.82 20.42
C PHE A 199 0.18 -10.50 19.58
N VAL A 200 -0.62 -9.49 19.95
CA VAL A 200 -1.73 -9.00 19.12
C VAL A 200 -1.20 -8.46 17.79
N ALA A 201 -0.11 -7.70 17.82
CA ALA A 201 0.56 -7.19 16.62
C ALA A 201 1.08 -8.32 15.72
N LEU A 202 1.70 -9.35 16.31
CA LEU A 202 2.14 -10.54 15.60
C LEU A 202 0.99 -11.23 14.85
N ILE A 203 -0.19 -11.36 15.48
CA ILE A 203 -1.39 -11.92 14.83
C ILE A 203 -1.84 -11.03 13.68
N ALA A 204 -1.89 -9.71 13.89
CA ALA A 204 -2.29 -8.75 12.86
C ALA A 204 -1.36 -8.79 11.64
N ASN A 205 -0.04 -8.81 11.86
CA ASN A 205 0.97 -8.80 10.79
C ASN A 205 1.09 -10.16 10.10
N THR A 206 0.88 -11.26 10.82
CA THR A 206 0.73 -12.58 10.19
C THR A 206 -0.52 -12.61 9.30
N GLY A 207 -1.63 -12.01 9.76
CA GLY A 207 -2.85 -11.85 8.95
C GLY A 207 -2.60 -11.04 7.67
N CYS A 208 -1.86 -9.92 7.78
CA CYS A 208 -1.42 -9.11 6.65
C CYS A 208 -0.60 -9.94 5.65
N LEU A 209 0.38 -10.69 6.14
CA LEU A 209 1.22 -11.58 5.33
C LEU A 209 0.36 -12.62 4.59
N LEU A 210 -0.60 -13.25 5.26
CA LEU A 210 -1.51 -14.20 4.62
C LEU A 210 -2.40 -13.56 3.54
N LEU A 211 -2.85 -12.31 3.73
CA LEU A 211 -3.61 -11.59 2.71
C LEU A 211 -2.76 -11.28 1.47
N ILE A 212 -1.51 -10.86 1.67
CA ILE A 212 -0.57 -10.58 0.58
C ILE A 212 -0.15 -11.87 -0.13
N SER A 213 -0.07 -13.00 0.58
CA SER A 213 0.30 -14.30 -0.01
C SER A 213 -0.60 -14.72 -1.17
N LYS A 214 -1.86 -14.26 -1.17
CA LYS A 214 -2.84 -14.52 -2.23
C LYS A 214 -2.56 -13.74 -3.53
N HIS A 215 -1.71 -12.71 -3.44
CA HIS A 215 -1.33 -11.79 -4.52
C HIS A 215 0.20 -11.81 -4.75
N ARG A 216 0.85 -12.97 -4.55
CA ARG A 216 2.31 -13.11 -4.52
C ARG A 216 3.01 -12.77 -5.84
N GLU A 217 2.28 -12.85 -6.95
CA GLU A 217 2.74 -12.44 -8.29
C GLU A 217 2.35 -11.00 -8.66
N GLY A 218 1.77 -10.25 -7.72
CA GLY A 218 1.36 -8.87 -7.92
C GLY A 218 2.52 -7.91 -8.20
N GLY A 219 2.15 -6.66 -8.47
CA GLY A 219 3.10 -5.59 -8.82
C GLY A 219 4.18 -5.31 -7.76
N ALA A 220 5.11 -4.41 -8.08
CA ALA A 220 6.22 -4.05 -7.17
C ALA A 220 5.75 -3.62 -5.76
N HIS A 221 4.58 -2.98 -5.66
CA HIS A 221 3.96 -2.60 -4.39
C HIS A 221 3.59 -3.80 -3.52
N MET A 222 3.07 -4.89 -4.10
CA MET A 222 2.70 -6.10 -3.37
C MET A 222 3.93 -6.86 -2.84
N LYS A 223 5.02 -6.88 -3.63
CA LYS A 223 6.31 -7.43 -3.18
C LYS A 223 6.91 -6.63 -2.02
N ALA A 224 6.79 -5.30 -2.07
CA ALA A 224 7.21 -4.44 -0.98
C ALA A 224 6.37 -4.70 0.29
N SER A 225 5.04 -4.75 0.17
CA SER A 225 4.14 -5.09 1.30
C SER A 225 4.50 -6.44 1.94
N TRP A 226 4.85 -7.47 1.14
CA TRP A 226 5.27 -8.76 1.68
C TRP A 226 6.53 -8.65 2.54
N ILE A 227 7.52 -7.89 2.08
CA ILE A 227 8.76 -7.68 2.82
C ILE A 227 8.50 -6.94 4.13
N PHE A 228 7.66 -5.90 4.11
CA PHE A 228 7.32 -5.15 5.31
C PHE A 228 6.58 -6.01 6.34
N SER A 229 5.48 -6.66 5.95
CA SER A 229 4.74 -7.56 6.86
C SER A 229 5.59 -8.73 7.38
N ALA A 230 6.58 -9.20 6.62
CA ALA A 230 7.52 -10.22 7.08
C ALA A 230 8.53 -9.66 8.11
N ASN A 231 8.99 -8.43 7.93
CA ASN A 231 9.85 -7.74 8.90
C ASN A 231 9.09 -7.48 10.20
N ASP A 232 7.83 -7.04 10.12
CA ASP A 232 6.97 -6.81 11.28
C ASP A 232 6.86 -8.05 12.15
N VAL A 233 6.57 -9.20 11.54
CA VAL A 233 6.52 -10.49 12.25
C VAL A 233 7.81 -10.77 13.01
N VAL A 234 8.98 -10.48 12.42
CA VAL A 234 10.28 -10.64 13.09
C VAL A 234 10.44 -9.63 14.22
N ILE A 235 10.04 -8.38 14.02
CA ILE A 235 10.09 -7.33 15.03
C ILE A 235 9.19 -7.68 16.23
N ASN A 236 7.92 -8.04 16.00
CA ASN A 236 6.99 -8.41 17.06
C ASN A 236 7.52 -9.63 17.85
N MET A 237 8.10 -10.64 17.18
CA MET A 237 8.78 -11.75 17.87
C MET A 237 9.95 -11.27 18.74
N GLY A 238 10.73 -10.31 18.23
CA GLY A 238 11.81 -9.66 18.98
C GLY A 238 11.30 -8.91 20.21
N VAL A 239 10.19 -8.17 20.09
CA VAL A 239 9.55 -7.46 21.22
C VAL A 239 9.01 -8.46 22.25
N ILE A 240 8.34 -9.55 21.83
CA ILE A 240 7.89 -10.60 22.76
C ILE A 240 9.09 -11.21 23.51
N ALA A 241 10.16 -11.54 22.80
CA ALA A 241 11.38 -12.08 23.41
C ALA A 241 12.03 -11.10 24.39
N ALA A 242 12.08 -9.80 24.04
CA ALA A 242 12.56 -8.77 24.93
C ALA A 242 11.68 -8.64 26.18
N GLY A 243 10.35 -8.65 26.03
CA GLY A 243 9.42 -8.60 27.16
C GLY A 243 9.61 -9.79 28.12
N ALA A 244 9.83 -11.00 27.58
CA ALA A 244 10.14 -12.18 28.39
C ALA A 244 11.49 -12.06 29.11
N LEU A 245 12.51 -11.50 28.45
CA LEU A 245 13.81 -11.24 29.06
C LEU A 245 13.74 -10.17 30.15
N VAL A 246 12.95 -9.10 29.95
CA VAL A 246 12.68 -8.10 30.99
C VAL A 246 12.03 -8.76 32.20
N ALA A 247 11.01 -9.60 31.99
CA ALA A 247 10.33 -10.31 33.08
C ALA A 247 11.26 -11.25 33.86
N TRP A 248 12.18 -11.93 33.16
CA TRP A 248 13.11 -12.87 33.77
C TRP A 248 14.26 -12.17 34.49
N THR A 249 14.81 -11.10 33.91
CA THR A 249 16.02 -10.43 34.42
C THR A 249 15.72 -9.26 35.35
N GLY A 250 14.50 -8.72 35.33
CA GLY A 250 14.14 -7.47 36.00
C GLY A 250 14.83 -6.24 35.41
N SER A 251 15.42 -6.35 34.22
CA SER A 251 16.23 -5.32 33.59
C SER A 251 15.54 -4.75 32.35
N SER A 252 15.62 -3.44 32.14
CA SER A 252 15.05 -2.75 30.97
C SER A 252 15.92 -2.82 29.72
N TYR A 253 17.17 -3.31 29.83
CA TYR A 253 18.09 -3.37 28.69
C TYR A 253 17.58 -4.17 27.47
N PRO A 254 16.90 -5.33 27.62
CA PRO A 254 16.38 -6.06 26.46
C PRO A 254 15.40 -5.22 25.63
N ASP A 255 14.51 -4.46 26.29
CA ASP A 255 13.57 -3.56 25.63
C ASP A 255 14.28 -2.39 24.94
N LEU A 256 15.29 -1.79 25.57
CA LEU A 256 16.08 -0.70 24.98
C LEU A 256 16.86 -1.17 23.74
N ILE A 257 17.42 -2.39 23.77
CA ILE A 257 18.14 -2.97 22.63
C ILE A 257 17.19 -3.14 21.45
N ILE A 258 16.03 -3.76 21.65
CA ILE A 258 15.03 -3.93 20.58
C ILE A 258 14.52 -2.57 20.10
N GLY A 259 14.17 -1.66 21.00
CA GLY A 259 13.75 -0.30 20.63
C GLY A 259 14.80 0.45 19.81
N THR A 260 16.09 0.26 20.11
CA THR A 260 17.19 0.82 19.32
C THR A 260 17.23 0.22 17.92
N ILE A 261 17.18 -1.11 17.82
CA ILE A 261 17.27 -1.81 16.53
C ILE A 261 16.11 -1.38 15.62
N VAL A 262 14.88 -1.44 16.13
CA VAL A 262 13.68 -1.07 15.38
C VAL A 262 13.71 0.42 15.04
N GLY A 263 14.06 1.29 15.99
CA GLY A 263 14.21 2.73 15.73
C GLY A 263 15.21 3.05 14.61
N LEU A 264 16.32 2.30 14.51
CA LEU A 264 17.29 2.45 13.41
C LEU A 264 16.74 1.95 12.06
N ILE A 265 15.93 0.89 12.06
CA ILE A 265 15.23 0.40 10.86
C ILE A 265 14.29 1.47 10.33
N VAL A 266 13.42 2.01 11.19
CA VAL A 266 12.47 3.09 10.84
C VAL A 266 13.21 4.33 10.34
N LEU A 267 14.30 4.73 11.01
CA LEU A 267 15.13 5.86 10.60
C LEU A 267 15.74 5.66 9.19
N ASN A 268 16.19 4.45 8.88
CA ASN A 268 16.71 4.12 7.56
C ASN A 268 15.60 4.12 6.50
N GLY A 269 14.40 3.64 6.85
CA GLY A 269 13.20 3.73 6.02
C GLY A 269 12.89 5.18 5.62
N ALA A 270 12.82 6.08 6.61
CA ALA A 270 12.59 7.51 6.39
C ALA A 270 13.64 8.13 5.45
N ARG A 271 14.92 7.82 5.66
CA ARG A 271 16.00 8.30 4.78
C ARG A 271 15.85 7.83 3.34
N ARG A 272 15.44 6.57 3.13
CA ARG A 272 15.21 6.01 1.78
C ARG A 272 14.05 6.71 1.07
N ILE A 273 12.96 6.98 1.78
CA ILE A 273 11.80 7.72 1.22
C ILE A 273 12.23 9.14 0.82
N LEU A 274 13.02 9.83 1.65
CA LEU A 274 13.53 11.17 1.37
C LEU A 274 14.56 11.22 0.23
N ALA A 275 15.17 10.08 -0.13
CA ALA A 275 16.11 10.00 -1.23
C ALA A 275 15.43 9.83 -2.61
N LEU A 276 14.11 9.65 -2.65
CA LEU A 276 13.35 9.52 -3.89
C LEU A 276 13.42 10.83 -4.70
N LYS A 277 13.96 10.74 -5.92
CA LYS A 277 14.02 11.87 -6.86
C LYS A 277 12.79 11.86 -7.77
N GLY A 278 12.21 13.03 -7.99
CA GLY A 278 11.09 13.27 -8.91
C GLY A 278 11.50 13.92 -10.22
#